data_AF-A0A7C3QJC6-F1
#
_entry.id   AF-A0A7C3QJC6-F1
#
_cell.length_a   1.000
_cell.length_b   1.000
_cell.length_c   1.000
_cell.angle_alpha   90.00
_cell.angle_beta   90.00
_cell.angle_gamma   90.00
#
_symmetry.space_group_name_H-M   'P 1'
#
loop_
_entity.id
_entity.type
_entity.pdbx_description
1 polymer ?
#
loop_
_entity_poly.entity_id
_entity_poly.type
_entity_poly.pdbx_seq_one_letter_code
_entity_poly.pdbx_strand_id
1 'polypeptide(L)'
;MSEKTIVMILEQADDKRGEISILDDAHKAARLVETLLEAGFEQDRIRVFTGGEMEMQVTHRPVVALVGGDAPPVEQDSAIDGPAEPEAETEEALPRAKAELQEAGASVTPGFKDGVRFSSLFRPA
;
A
#
# COMPACT_ATOMS: atom_id res chain seq x y z
N MET A 1 -26.93 -5.63 10.91
CA MET A 1 -25.68 -4.99 11.33
C MET A 1 -25.57 -5.14 12.83
N SER A 2 -24.39 -5.45 13.35
CA SER A 2 -24.11 -5.28 14.79
C SER A 2 -23.35 -3.97 14.99
N GLU A 3 -23.72 -3.21 16.03
CA GLU A 3 -22.88 -2.10 16.50
C GLU A 3 -21.72 -2.67 17.30
N LYS A 4 -20.52 -2.12 17.11
CA LYS A 4 -19.32 -2.43 17.87
C LYS A 4 -18.91 -1.21 18.68
N THR A 5 -18.38 -1.44 19.88
CA THR A 5 -17.62 -0.42 20.60
C THR A 5 -16.13 -0.63 20.31
N ILE A 6 -15.46 0.42 19.85
CA ILE A 6 -14.03 0.43 19.55
C ILE A 6 -13.35 1.24 20.64
N VAL A 7 -12.45 0.61 21.41
CA VAL A 7 -11.61 1.26 22.41
C VAL A 7 -10.19 1.35 21.86
N MET A 8 -9.66 2.56 21.78
CA MET A 8 -8.36 2.88 21.22
C MET A 8 -7.48 3.53 22.29
N ILE A 9 -6.25 3.05 22.45
CA ILE A 9 -5.31 3.50 23.49
C ILE A 9 -4.06 4.06 22.80
N LEU A 10 -3.78 5.35 22.97
CA LEU A 10 -2.62 6.01 22.37
C LEU A 10 -1.32 5.72 23.13
N GLU A 11 -0.23 5.51 22.39
CA GLU A 11 1.12 5.44 22.96
C GLU A 11 1.57 6.84 23.45
N GLN A 12 2.25 6.90 24.59
CA GLN A 12 2.60 8.21 25.21
C GLN A 12 3.71 8.96 24.45
N ALA A 13 4.44 8.26 23.57
CA ALA A 13 5.58 8.81 22.82
C ALA A 13 5.29 9.12 21.34
N ASP A 14 4.18 8.62 20.79
CA ASP A 14 3.82 8.74 19.38
C ASP A 14 2.28 8.66 19.23
N ASP A 15 1.62 9.79 18.93
CA ASP A 15 0.16 9.88 18.82
C ASP A 15 -0.41 9.18 17.57
N LYS A 16 0.48 8.65 16.71
CA LYS A 16 0.14 7.83 15.54
C LYS A 16 0.20 6.34 15.86
N ARG A 17 0.60 5.96 17.08
CA ARG A 17 0.64 4.59 17.57
C ARG A 17 -0.41 4.37 18.66
N GLY A 18 -0.96 3.17 18.66
CA GLY A 18 -1.90 2.76 19.69
C GLY A 18 -2.41 1.35 19.50
N GLU A 19 -3.02 0.83 20.56
CA GLU A 19 -3.75 -0.44 20.53
C GLU A 19 -5.23 -0.17 20.23
N ILE A 20 -5.88 -1.08 19.48
CA ILE A 20 -7.31 -1.01 19.15
C ILE A 20 -7.98 -2.32 19.55
N SER A 21 -8.88 -2.24 20.53
CA SER A 21 -9.79 -3.31 20.92
C SER A 21 -11.18 -3.07 20.36
N ILE A 22 -11.75 -4.07 19.68
CA ILE A 22 -13.12 -4.03 19.13
C ILE A 22 -13.98 -5.01 19.93
N LEU A 23 -15.11 -4.54 20.46
CA LEU A 23 -16.00 -5.31 21.34
C LEU A 23 -17.46 -5.26 20.85
N ASP A 24 -18.15 -6.39 20.90
CA ASP A 24 -19.58 -6.51 20.56
C ASP A 24 -20.54 -6.00 21.66
N ASP A 25 -20.01 -5.47 22.77
CA ASP A 25 -20.77 -5.21 23.99
C ASP A 25 -20.21 -3.98 24.72
N ALA A 26 -21.02 -2.93 24.81
CA ALA A 26 -20.69 -1.67 25.46
C ALA A 26 -20.37 -1.84 26.96
N HIS A 27 -20.93 -2.83 27.65
CA HIS A 27 -20.61 -3.09 29.06
C HIS A 27 -19.22 -3.71 29.23
N LYS A 28 -18.72 -4.47 28.26
CA LYS A 28 -17.32 -4.94 28.25
C LYS A 28 -16.37 -3.80 27.94
N ALA A 29 -16.72 -2.93 27.00
CA ALA A 29 -15.93 -1.75 26.67
C ALA A 29 -15.82 -0.78 27.85
N ALA A 30 -16.92 -0.52 28.57
CA ALA A 30 -16.92 0.28 29.79
C ALA A 30 -15.95 -0.29 30.84
N ARG A 31 -16.05 -1.59 31.14
CA ARG A 31 -15.14 -2.27 32.09
C ARG A 31 -13.68 -2.27 31.65
N LEU A 32 -13.40 -2.34 30.35
CA LEU A 32 -12.04 -2.21 29.82
C LEU A 32 -11.50 -0.80 30.07
N VAL A 33 -12.29 0.24 29.82
CA VAL A 33 -11.90 1.64 30.10
C VAL A 33 -11.72 1.89 31.60
N GLU A 34 -12.60 1.35 32.45
CA GLU A 34 -12.45 1.38 33.91
C GLU A 34 -11.12 0.73 34.34
N THR A 35 -10.82 -0.48 33.85
CA THR A 35 -9.58 -1.22 34.15
C THR A 35 -8.33 -0.47 33.70
N LEU A 36 -8.37 0.23 32.56
CA LEU A 36 -7.25 1.02 32.04
C LEU A 36 -7.00 2.27 32.89
N LEU A 37 -8.06 2.96 33.33
CA LEU A 37 -7.94 4.11 34.24
C LEU A 37 -7.42 3.68 35.62
N GLU A 38 -7.88 2.54 36.15
CA GLU A 38 -7.35 1.94 37.39
C GLU A 38 -5.87 1.50 37.25
N ALA A 39 -5.46 1.04 36.07
CA ALA A 39 -4.07 0.72 35.75
C ALA A 39 -3.17 1.97 35.53
N GLY A 40 -3.72 3.18 35.61
CA GLY A 40 -2.98 4.44 35.51
C GLY A 40 -2.77 4.98 34.09
N PHE A 41 -3.58 4.54 33.10
CA PHE A 41 -3.61 5.20 31.79
C PHE A 41 -4.31 6.55 31.89
N GLU A 42 -3.77 7.56 31.19
CA GLU A 42 -4.32 8.92 31.17
C GLU A 42 -5.58 8.96 30.28
N GLN A 43 -6.64 9.66 30.73
CA GLN A 43 -7.97 9.59 30.11
C GLN A 43 -8.00 10.14 28.67
N ASP A 44 -7.19 11.14 28.36
CA ASP A 44 -7.05 11.77 27.04
C ASP A 44 -6.42 10.84 25.99
N ARG A 45 -5.65 9.84 26.45
CA ARG A 45 -5.07 8.79 25.61
C ARG A 45 -6.04 7.65 25.30
N ILE A 46 -7.17 7.56 26.01
CA ILE A 46 -8.21 6.55 25.77
C ILE A 46 -9.33 7.18 24.94
N ARG A 47 -9.55 6.66 23.72
CA ARG A 47 -10.63 7.10 22.83
C ARG A 47 -11.63 5.97 22.61
N VAL A 48 -12.91 6.29 22.68
CA VAL A 48 -14.01 5.32 22.51
C VAL A 48 -14.88 5.76 21.35
N PHE A 49 -15.15 4.86 20.42
CA PHE A 49 -15.99 5.09 19.24
C PHE A 49 -17.06 4.02 19.11
N THR A 50 -18.22 4.38 18.55
CA THR A 50 -19.22 3.41 18.08
C THR A 50 -19.02 3.19 16.59
N GLY A 51 -18.82 1.94 16.18
CA GLY A 51 -18.65 1.54 14.79
C GLY A 51 -19.78 0.62 14.32
N GLY A 52 -20.13 0.70 13.03
CA GLY A 52 -21.01 -0.26 12.38
C GLY A 52 -20.23 -1.09 11.35
N GLU A 53 -20.53 -2.39 11.26
CA GLU A 53 -20.04 -3.23 10.17
C GLU A 53 -20.60 -2.75 8.82
N MET A 54 -19.73 -2.50 7.84
CA MET A 54 -20.09 -2.11 6.48
C MET A 54 -19.36 -2.99 5.46
N GLU A 55 -20.09 -3.57 4.52
CA GLU A 55 -19.53 -4.32 3.40
C GLU A 55 -19.36 -3.38 2.19
N MET A 56 -18.20 -3.44 1.51
CA MET A 56 -17.90 -2.62 0.34
C MET A 56 -17.20 -3.45 -0.74
N GLN A 57 -17.73 -3.40 -1.97
CA GLN A 57 -17.15 -4.10 -3.12
C GLN A 57 -16.11 -3.20 -3.81
N VAL A 58 -14.83 -3.54 -3.68
CA VAL A 58 -13.73 -2.79 -4.30
C VAL A 58 -13.34 -3.41 -5.64
N THR A 59 -13.55 -2.67 -6.74
CA THR A 59 -13.07 -3.06 -8.07
C THR A 59 -11.81 -2.28 -8.40
N HIS A 60 -10.65 -2.93 -8.36
CA HIS A 60 -9.37 -2.34 -8.75
C HIS A 60 -9.00 -2.73 -10.19
N ARG A 61 -8.75 -1.74 -11.05
CA ARG A 61 -8.23 -1.94 -12.40
C ARG A 61 -6.74 -1.58 -12.42
N PRO A 62 -5.81 -2.55 -12.32
CA PRO A 62 -4.39 -2.24 -12.42
C PRO A 62 -4.05 -1.69 -13.81
N VAL A 63 -3.29 -0.62 -13.85
CA VAL A 63 -2.68 -0.09 -15.08
C VAL A 63 -1.26 -0.64 -15.17
N VAL A 64 -0.90 -1.21 -16.31
CA VAL A 64 0.45 -1.74 -16.57
C VAL A 64 1.00 -1.10 -17.85
N ALA A 65 2.20 -0.52 -17.74
CA ALA A 65 2.96 0.00 -18.87
C ALA A 65 4.08 -0.97 -19.22
N LEU A 66 4.23 -1.32 -20.50
CA LEU A 66 5.38 -2.07 -20.98
C LEU A 66 6.56 -1.10 -21.18
N VAL A 67 7.38 -0.96 -20.14
CA VAL A 67 8.62 -0.20 -20.21
C VAL A 67 9.59 -0.91 -21.17
N GLY A 68 9.68 -0.41 -22.39
CA GLY A 68 10.74 -0.81 -23.32
C GLY A 68 12.10 -0.43 -22.75
N GLY A 69 13.12 -1.26 -22.95
CA GLY A 69 14.46 -1.13 -22.33
C GLY A 69 15.32 0.07 -22.77
N ASP A 70 14.70 1.11 -23.32
CA ASP A 70 15.31 2.39 -23.73
C ASP A 70 14.42 3.59 -23.32
N ALA A 71 13.37 3.35 -22.53
CA ALA A 71 12.62 4.41 -21.87
C ALA A 71 13.36 4.83 -20.57
N PRO A 72 13.44 6.14 -20.25
CA PRO A 72 13.96 6.57 -18.96
C PRO A 72 13.09 6.02 -17.81
N PRO A 73 13.63 5.91 -16.58
CA PRO A 73 12.82 5.55 -15.43
C PRO A 73 11.68 6.54 -15.28
N VAL A 74 10.45 6.06 -15.47
CA VAL A 74 9.25 6.84 -15.16
C VAL A 74 9.26 7.05 -13.65
N GLU A 75 9.49 8.29 -13.22
CA GLU A 75 9.41 8.64 -11.81
C GLU A 75 8.02 8.26 -11.30
N GLN A 76 7.97 7.59 -10.15
CA GLN A 76 6.70 7.19 -9.56
C GLN A 76 6.00 8.46 -9.08
N ASP A 77 5.07 8.93 -9.90
CA ASP A 77 4.29 10.14 -9.66
C ASP A 77 3.49 9.99 -8.37
N SER A 78 4.12 10.42 -7.27
CA SER A 78 3.65 10.24 -5.90
C SER A 78 2.67 11.35 -5.51
N ALA A 79 1.93 11.85 -6.51
CA ALA A 79 0.96 12.94 -6.44
C ALA A 79 -0.41 12.46 -5.94
N ILE A 80 -0.43 11.77 -4.79
CA ILE A 80 -1.63 11.61 -3.95
C ILE A 80 -1.35 12.21 -2.56
N ASP A 81 -0.86 13.45 -2.56
CA ASP A 81 -1.15 14.52 -1.60
C ASP A 81 -0.17 15.69 -1.82
N GLY A 82 -0.55 16.61 -2.72
CA GLY A 82 0.13 17.89 -2.93
C GLY A 82 -0.90 18.98 -3.23
N PRO A 83 -0.85 20.16 -2.57
CA PRO A 83 -1.78 21.24 -2.85
C PRO A 83 -1.51 21.83 -4.25
N ALA A 84 -2.58 22.05 -5.02
CA ALA A 84 -2.46 22.43 -6.42
C ALA A 84 -2.15 23.93 -6.62
N GLU A 85 -1.01 24.23 -7.23
CA GLU A 85 -0.63 25.55 -7.78
C GLU A 85 -0.04 25.38 -9.21
N PRO A 86 -0.04 26.43 -10.06
CA PRO A 86 -0.15 26.26 -11.52
C PRO A 86 1.18 26.21 -12.32
N GLU A 87 1.03 25.82 -13.59
CA GLU A 87 2.07 25.49 -14.58
C GLU A 87 2.90 26.69 -15.10
N ALA A 88 4.16 26.42 -15.50
CA ALA A 88 4.97 27.25 -16.40
C ALA A 88 6.00 26.38 -17.16
N GLU A 89 6.37 26.78 -18.38
CA GLU A 89 7.06 25.96 -19.39
C GLU A 89 8.60 26.15 -19.41
N THR A 90 9.36 25.21 -20.01
CA THR A 90 10.38 25.41 -21.10
C THR A 90 11.35 24.20 -21.24
N GLU A 91 11.92 24.02 -22.43
CA GLU A 91 12.66 22.84 -22.93
C GLU A 91 14.20 22.87 -22.72
N GLU A 92 14.90 21.72 -22.85
CA GLU A 92 15.75 21.34 -24.02
C GLU A 92 17.03 20.49 -23.70
N ALA A 93 17.45 19.69 -24.71
CA ALA A 93 18.79 19.14 -24.99
C ALA A 93 19.37 17.85 -24.29
N LEU A 94 19.95 16.98 -25.14
CA LEU A 94 20.78 15.77 -24.88
C LEU A 94 22.23 16.04 -25.43
N PRO A 95 23.17 15.10 -25.76
CA PRO A 95 23.20 13.61 -25.67
C PRO A 95 24.57 12.88 -25.37
N ARG A 96 24.53 11.53 -25.23
CA ARG A 96 25.59 10.50 -25.54
C ARG A 96 26.88 10.47 -24.67
N ALA A 97 27.62 9.36 -24.47
CA ALA A 97 27.49 7.89 -24.67
C ALA A 97 28.61 7.19 -23.82
N LYS A 98 29.15 5.95 -23.95
CA LYS A 98 29.11 4.83 -24.95
C LYS A 98 29.68 3.53 -24.29
N ALA A 99 29.18 2.34 -24.69
CA ALA A 99 29.89 1.04 -24.80
C ALA A 99 30.35 0.23 -23.55
N GLU A 100 29.98 -1.06 -23.39
CA GLU A 100 30.58 -2.35 -23.90
C GLU A 100 31.34 -3.09 -22.75
N LEU A 101 31.53 -4.43 -22.67
CA LEU A 101 31.23 -5.60 -23.53
C LEU A 101 31.29 -6.93 -22.70
N GLN A 102 30.37 -7.89 -22.93
CA GLN A 102 30.49 -9.39 -22.75
C GLN A 102 30.98 -9.98 -21.39
N GLU A 103 30.93 -11.28 -21.04
CA GLU A 103 30.54 -12.57 -21.68
C GLU A 103 29.46 -13.30 -20.81
N ALA A 104 28.40 -13.94 -21.34
CA ALA A 104 28.28 -15.26 -21.98
C ALA A 104 28.27 -16.50 -21.04
N GLY A 105 27.22 -17.33 -21.08
CA GLY A 105 27.15 -18.61 -20.35
C GLY A 105 25.81 -19.36 -20.39
N ALA A 106 25.83 -20.62 -20.87
CA ALA A 106 24.80 -21.67 -20.82
C ALA A 106 23.43 -21.43 -21.51
N SER A 107 22.94 -22.46 -22.21
CA SER A 107 21.74 -22.41 -23.05
C SER A 107 20.65 -23.41 -22.64
N VAL A 108 19.39 -22.96 -22.71
CA VAL A 108 18.21 -23.83 -22.91
C VAL A 108 17.32 -23.12 -23.92
N THR A 109 16.97 -23.79 -25.03
CA THR A 109 16.23 -23.18 -26.14
C THR A 109 14.72 -23.34 -25.93
N PRO A 110 13.96 -22.28 -25.59
CA PRO A 110 12.50 -22.38 -25.53
C PRO A 110 11.93 -22.53 -26.94
N GLY A 111 10.96 -23.43 -27.10
CA GLY A 111 10.22 -23.58 -28.35
C GLY A 111 9.53 -22.26 -28.73
N PHE A 112 9.89 -21.71 -29.89
CA PHE A 112 9.39 -20.43 -30.36
C PHE A 112 8.31 -20.68 -31.42
N LYS A 113 7.09 -20.20 -31.18
CA LYS A 113 6.02 -20.24 -32.18
C LYS A 113 5.29 -18.91 -32.19
N ASP A 114 5.09 -18.36 -33.39
CA ASP A 114 4.26 -17.18 -33.63
C ASP A 114 4.59 -15.97 -32.74
N GLY A 115 5.88 -15.78 -32.45
CA GLY A 115 6.42 -14.69 -31.62
C GLY A 115 6.44 -14.95 -30.10
N VAL A 116 5.77 -15.99 -29.61
CA VAL A 116 5.56 -16.22 -28.17
C VAL A 116 6.52 -17.27 -27.63
N ARG A 117 7.11 -16.99 -26.45
CA ARG A 117 7.86 -17.95 -25.63
C ARG A 117 6.99 -18.42 -24.46
N PHE A 118 6.51 -19.65 -24.53
CA PHE A 118 5.90 -20.31 -23.38
C PHE A 118 6.97 -20.87 -22.45
N SER A 119 6.88 -20.57 -21.16
CA SER A 119 7.65 -21.28 -20.14
C SER A 119 6.98 -22.62 -19.84
N SER A 120 7.77 -23.69 -19.76
CA SER A 120 7.28 -25.07 -19.60
C SER A 120 6.58 -25.37 -18.27
N LEU A 121 6.55 -24.40 -17.35
CA LEU A 121 5.86 -24.46 -16.06
C LEU A 121 4.35 -24.23 -16.18
N PHE A 122 3.87 -23.57 -17.24
CA PHE A 122 2.45 -23.35 -17.48
C PHE A 122 1.95 -24.26 -18.60
N ARG A 123 1.24 -25.34 -18.21
CA ARG A 123 0.44 -26.16 -19.13
C ARG A 123 -1.00 -25.66 -19.11
N PRO A 124 -1.68 -25.48 -20.26
CA PRO A 124 -3.14 -25.39 -20.28
C PRO A 124 -3.76 -26.73 -19.85
N ALA A 125 -5.03 -26.67 -19.43
CA ALA A 125 -5.86 -27.83 -19.12
C ALA A 125 -6.50 -28.43 -20.39
#